data_AF-A0A349H3E8-F1
#
_entry.id   AF-A0A349H3E8-F1
#
_cell.length_a   1.000
_cell.length_b   1.000
_cell.length_c   1.000
_cell.angle_alpha   90.00
_cell.angle_beta   90.00
_cell.angle_gamma   90.00
#
_symmetry.space_group_name_H-M   'P 1'
#
loop_
_entity.id
_entity.type
_entity.pdbx_description
1 polymer ?
#
loop_
_entity_poly.entity_id
_entity_poly.type
_entity_poly.pdbx_seq_one_letter_code
_entity_poly.pdbx_strand_id
1 'polypeptide(L)'
;MDFFAHQEQARKRTSRLVVFYGLAVAGIIAALYFALAIVLMVANDDPEQIVSLWQPEMLGVVCLSVLSVVLVGSWIKTMQLAKGGSVVAESLGGRLLSPATHDADERRLLNVVEEMALAAGIAVPQVYLLDEERGINAFAAGFTPRDAAIGVTRGGLEQLSRDELQGVIAHEFSHIVNGDMRLNIRLMGILFGILLLTVIGRVLLRLAFSGGRRSRSSKRDGIEYLFGAAGLALFIVGYIGVFFANLIKSAISRQREFLSDAAAVQYTRNPSGIHGALMRIGGLSLGARVSNPHADEASHLFFGQVGHVGFMASLFATHPPLKERIQRLDPAFNPDVVRLAGSVPVARAARTAGVSSFAGDHAGGANMGAATQAIGGIPAALLDLAHDAAGARSVIYGLLRSAEAPFQPQQMQAVADGDPESAALLNVWGHRIASLPRALRIPLATLAVPALRTMQPAQYQTFRRLVKALTEADQQIDLFEFAISHMILRHVESAFARIDKAPVRYHRLEDVQG
;
A
#
# COMPACT_ATOMS: atom_id res chain seq x y z
N MET A 1 -27.53 8.70 -7.38
CA MET A 1 -26.63 9.08 -6.26
C MET A 1 -26.52 10.60 -6.26
N ASP A 2 -26.83 11.26 -5.15
CA ASP A 2 -26.82 12.72 -5.04
C ASP A 2 -25.38 13.23 -4.84
N PHE A 3 -24.79 13.76 -5.91
CA PHE A 3 -23.42 14.27 -5.94
C PHE A 3 -23.17 15.37 -4.89
N PHE A 4 -24.16 16.22 -4.61
CA PHE A 4 -24.02 17.31 -3.66
C PHE A 4 -24.01 16.81 -2.22
N ALA A 5 -24.88 15.84 -1.91
CA ALA A 5 -24.85 15.16 -0.60
C ALA A 5 -23.51 14.45 -0.35
N HIS A 6 -22.92 13.83 -1.37
CA HIS A 6 -21.59 13.21 -1.26
C HIS A 6 -20.47 14.25 -1.05
N GLN A 7 -20.50 15.39 -1.73
CA GLN A 7 -19.53 16.47 -1.49
C GLN A 7 -19.66 17.08 -0.09
N GLU A 8 -20.88 17.29 0.39
CA GLU A 8 -21.12 17.87 1.72
C GLU A 8 -20.68 16.91 2.83
N GLN A 9 -20.95 15.61 2.68
CA GLN A 9 -20.44 14.60 3.60
C GLN A 9 -18.90 14.53 3.60
N ALA A 10 -18.26 14.64 2.44
CA ALA A 10 -16.80 14.67 2.33
C ALA A 10 -16.18 15.93 3.00
N ARG A 11 -16.82 17.10 2.85
CA ARG A 11 -16.40 18.35 3.51
C ARG A 11 -16.57 18.27 5.03
N LYS A 12 -17.71 17.79 5.53
CA LYS A 12 -17.97 17.61 6.97
C LYS A 12 -16.95 16.68 7.62
N ARG A 13 -16.60 15.57 6.94
CA ARG A 13 -15.57 14.64 7.43
C ARG A 13 -14.19 15.30 7.47
N THR A 14 -13.76 15.93 6.37
CA THR A 14 -12.47 16.63 6.30
C THR A 14 -12.35 17.72 7.37
N SER A 15 -13.39 18.53 7.57
CA SER A 15 -13.43 19.58 8.60
C SER A 15 -13.25 19.01 10.02
N ARG A 16 -13.91 17.90 10.35
CA ARG A 16 -13.74 17.22 11.65
C ARG A 16 -12.30 16.74 11.87
N LEU A 17 -11.64 16.22 10.84
CA LEU A 17 -10.25 15.76 10.94
C LEU A 17 -9.28 16.92 11.21
N VAL A 18 -9.49 18.05 10.54
CA VAL A 18 -8.68 19.26 10.77
C VAL A 18 -8.87 19.77 12.20
N VAL A 19 -10.09 19.75 12.72
CA VAL A 19 -10.37 20.12 14.12
C VAL A 19 -9.65 19.19 15.10
N PHE A 20 -9.74 17.87 14.92
CA PHE A 20 -9.02 16.92 15.79
C PHE A 20 -7.50 17.09 15.72
N TYR A 21 -6.96 17.37 14.54
CA TYR A 21 -5.53 17.65 14.37
C TYR A 21 -5.12 18.93 15.11
N GLY A 22 -5.90 20.00 14.98
CA GLY A 22 -5.67 21.26 15.71
C GLY A 22 -5.72 21.08 17.22
N LEU A 23 -6.70 20.31 17.73
CA LEU A 23 -6.80 19.97 19.15
C LEU A 23 -5.61 19.13 19.63
N ALA A 24 -5.12 18.19 18.80
CA ALA A 24 -3.95 17.39 19.11
C ALA A 24 -2.70 18.26 19.30
N VAL A 25 -2.44 19.17 18.34
CA VAL A 25 -1.29 20.08 18.39
C VAL A 25 -1.41 21.03 19.59
N ALA A 26 -2.59 21.61 19.83
CA ALA A 26 -2.82 22.48 20.97
C ALA A 26 -2.61 21.75 22.31
N GLY A 27 -3.11 20.51 22.42
CA GLY A 27 -2.92 19.67 23.61
C GLY A 27 -1.46 19.31 23.87
N ILE A 28 -0.69 19.04 22.80
CA ILE A 28 0.75 18.79 22.88
C ILE A 28 1.51 20.04 23.33
N ILE A 29 1.19 21.22 22.77
CA ILE A 29 1.81 22.49 23.17
C ILE A 29 1.54 22.78 24.65
N ALA A 30 0.28 22.65 25.08
CA ALA A 30 -0.10 22.86 26.48
C ALA A 30 0.64 21.90 27.41
N ALA A 31 0.67 20.60 27.07
CA ALA A 31 1.32 19.60 27.91
C ALA A 31 2.85 19.78 27.98
N LEU A 32 3.51 20.12 26.87
CA LEU A 32 4.95 20.43 26.88
C LEU A 32 5.26 21.71 27.65
N TYR A 33 4.42 22.73 27.54
CA TYR A 33 4.55 23.96 28.31
C TYR A 33 4.51 23.68 29.81
N PHE A 34 3.50 22.94 30.29
CA PHE A 34 3.40 22.57 31.69
C PHE A 34 4.54 21.67 32.15
N ALA A 35 4.96 20.70 31.33
CA ALA A 35 6.09 19.84 31.66
C ALA A 35 7.39 20.64 31.82
N LEU A 36 7.65 21.59 30.92
CA LEU A 36 8.82 22.47 31.02
C LEU A 36 8.74 23.39 32.24
N ALA A 37 7.57 23.96 32.54
CA ALA A 37 7.36 24.78 33.72
C ALA A 37 7.64 24.00 35.02
N ILE A 38 7.19 22.75 35.11
CA ILE A 38 7.47 21.87 36.27
C ILE A 38 8.95 21.54 36.38
N VAL A 39 9.62 21.22 35.26
CA VAL A 39 11.06 20.93 35.27
C VAL A 39 11.87 22.15 35.73
N LEU A 40 11.54 23.34 35.24
CA LEU A 40 12.19 24.59 35.67
C LEU A 40 11.91 24.90 37.14
N MET A 41 10.69 24.64 37.63
CA MET A 41 10.35 24.81 39.05
C MET A 41 11.15 23.85 39.94
N VAL A 42 11.32 22.59 39.54
CA VAL A 42 12.10 21.58 40.30
C VAL A 42 13.61 21.86 40.21
N ALA A 43 14.09 22.42 39.10
CA ALA A 43 15.49 22.75 38.91
C ALA A 43 15.91 24.08 39.55
N ASN A 44 14.96 24.87 40.06
CA ASN A 44 15.26 26.13 40.74
C ASN A 44 15.65 25.84 42.20
N ASP A 45 16.91 26.09 42.55
CA ASP A 45 17.45 25.84 43.91
C ASP A 45 17.01 26.91 44.93
N ASP A 46 16.40 28.02 44.50
CA ASP A 46 15.94 29.11 45.36
C ASP A 46 14.46 28.96 45.76
N PRO A 47 14.13 28.59 47.02
CA PRO A 47 12.75 28.38 47.47
C PRO A 47 11.92 29.67 47.58
N GLU A 48 12.53 30.85 47.51
CA GLU A 48 11.85 32.15 47.58
C GLU A 48 11.38 32.70 46.21
N GLN A 49 11.90 32.16 45.10
CA GLN A 49 11.43 32.52 43.76
C GLN A 49 10.20 31.69 43.37
N ILE A 50 9.02 32.27 43.55
CA ILE A 50 7.78 31.72 42.99
C ILE A 50 7.86 31.84 41.46
N VAL A 51 8.19 30.74 40.78
CA VAL A 51 8.14 30.67 39.32
C VAL A 51 6.69 30.83 38.88
N SER A 52 6.35 31.95 38.23
CA SER A 52 5.03 32.12 37.62
C SER A 52 4.79 31.00 36.61
N LEU A 53 3.69 30.26 36.79
CA LEU A 53 3.24 29.23 35.85
C LEU A 53 2.80 29.82 34.50
N TRP A 54 2.59 31.14 34.42
CA TRP A 54 2.22 31.84 33.21
C TRP A 54 3.36 32.73 32.73
N GLN A 55 4.05 32.29 31.67
CA GLN A 55 5.15 32.98 31.02
C GLN A 55 4.89 33.02 29.50
N PRO A 56 4.43 34.17 28.95
CA PRO A 56 4.04 34.25 27.54
C PRO A 56 5.22 34.04 26.57
N GLU A 57 6.43 34.43 26.96
CA GLU A 57 7.65 34.21 26.15
C GLU A 57 7.96 32.72 26.02
N MET A 58 7.93 31.97 27.14
CA MET A 58 8.12 30.52 27.14
C MET A 58 7.04 29.81 26.31
N LEU A 59 5.77 30.23 26.45
CA LEU A 59 4.68 29.69 25.64
C LEU A 59 4.92 29.93 24.14
N GLY A 60 5.39 31.13 23.77
CA GLY A 60 5.74 31.48 22.39
C GLY A 60 6.85 30.59 21.83
N VAL A 61 7.92 30.36 22.60
CA VAL A 61 9.03 29.48 22.21
C VAL A 61 8.55 28.02 22.05
N VAL A 62 7.84 27.47 23.04
CA VAL A 62 7.31 26.10 22.98
C VAL A 62 6.37 25.92 21.79
N CYS A 63 5.47 26.87 21.56
CA CYS A 63 4.56 26.87 20.41
C CYS A 63 5.33 26.84 19.09
N LEU A 64 6.30 27.75 18.91
CA LEU A 64 7.11 27.83 17.70
C LEU A 64 7.92 26.55 17.47
N SER A 65 8.56 26.01 18.52
CA SER A 65 9.34 24.78 18.44
C SER A 65 8.49 23.58 18.07
N VAL A 66 7.34 23.38 18.73
CA VAL A 66 6.43 22.26 18.44
C VAL A 66 5.87 22.37 17.03
N LEU A 67 5.37 23.55 16.64
CA LEU A 67 4.86 23.77 15.29
C LEU A 67 5.95 23.52 14.23
N SER A 68 7.18 23.99 14.47
CA SER A 68 8.30 23.75 13.55
C SER A 68 8.57 22.26 13.39
N VAL A 69 8.70 21.51 14.49
CA VAL A 69 8.97 20.06 14.44
C VAL A 69 7.83 19.30 13.76
N VAL A 70 6.58 19.61 14.11
CA VAL A 70 5.40 18.94 13.55
C VAL A 70 5.25 19.24 12.06
N LEU A 71 5.36 20.51 11.64
CA LEU A 71 5.21 20.92 10.25
C LEU A 71 6.36 20.41 9.39
N VAL A 72 7.61 20.57 9.83
CA VAL A 72 8.79 20.09 9.10
C VAL A 72 8.79 18.57 9.03
N GLY A 73 8.50 17.87 10.13
CA GLY A 73 8.37 16.42 10.15
C GLY A 73 7.30 15.92 9.18
N SER A 74 6.11 16.52 9.22
CA SER A 74 5.01 16.18 8.31
C SER A 74 5.38 16.46 6.85
N TRP A 75 6.02 17.58 6.58
CA TRP A 75 6.47 17.98 5.25
C TRP A 75 7.49 16.99 4.68
N ILE A 76 8.54 16.67 5.44
CA ILE A 76 9.58 15.73 5.04
C ILE A 76 8.96 14.36 4.77
N LYS A 77 8.13 13.84 5.68
CA LYS A 77 7.48 12.53 5.47
C LYS A 77 6.56 12.54 4.26
N THR A 78 5.77 13.60 4.06
CA THR A 78 4.91 13.74 2.88
C THR A 78 5.73 13.74 1.59
N MET A 79 6.88 14.42 1.56
CA MET A 79 7.79 14.40 0.42
C MET A 79 8.42 13.02 0.17
N GLN A 80 8.79 12.30 1.23
CA GLN A 80 9.32 10.93 1.12
C GLN A 80 8.26 9.98 0.54
N LEU A 81 7.04 10.03 1.07
CA LEU A 81 5.93 9.18 0.62
C LEU A 81 5.48 9.53 -0.79
N ALA A 82 5.63 10.79 -1.24
CA ALA A 82 5.25 11.27 -2.58
C ALA A 82 5.97 10.60 -3.77
N LYS A 83 6.87 9.65 -3.50
CA LYS A 83 7.56 8.83 -4.51
C LYS A 83 6.75 7.60 -4.97
N GLY A 84 5.65 7.26 -4.28
CA GLY A 84 4.71 6.20 -4.71
C GLY A 84 4.57 5.06 -3.71
N GLY A 85 3.79 4.05 -4.07
CA GLY A 85 3.49 2.89 -3.21
C GLY A 85 4.69 2.02 -2.87
N SER A 86 5.65 1.88 -3.80
CA SER A 86 6.88 1.10 -3.60
C SER A 86 7.70 1.57 -2.41
N VAL A 87 7.86 2.89 -2.26
CA VAL A 87 8.60 3.49 -1.12
C VAL A 87 7.94 3.17 0.21
N VAL A 88 6.61 3.11 0.24
CA VAL A 88 5.88 2.72 1.45
C VAL A 88 6.17 1.26 1.77
N ALA A 89 6.05 0.37 0.79
CA ALA A 89 6.29 -1.06 0.99
C ALA A 89 7.73 -1.37 1.43
N GLU A 90 8.73 -0.73 0.80
CA GLU A 90 10.14 -0.86 1.15
C GLU A 90 10.44 -0.29 2.54
N SER A 91 9.83 0.83 2.92
CA SER A 91 10.00 1.41 4.27
C SER A 91 9.49 0.50 5.39
N LEU A 92 8.57 -0.41 5.05
CA LEU A 92 8.03 -1.44 5.95
C LEU A 92 8.83 -2.75 5.91
N GLY A 93 9.97 -2.78 5.21
CA GLY A 93 10.80 -3.97 5.08
C GLY A 93 10.31 -4.96 4.02
N GLY A 94 9.45 -4.52 3.10
CA GLY A 94 8.97 -5.36 2.00
C GLY A 94 10.07 -5.64 0.98
N ARG A 95 10.24 -6.91 0.62
CA ARG A 95 11.04 -7.35 -0.53
C ARG A 95 10.15 -7.47 -1.76
N LEU A 96 10.54 -6.83 -2.86
CA LEU A 96 9.84 -6.96 -4.15
C LEU A 96 9.90 -8.42 -4.61
N LEU A 97 8.75 -9.00 -4.96
CA LEU A 97 8.66 -10.34 -5.52
C LEU A 97 9.01 -10.33 -7.00
N SER A 98 9.85 -11.26 -7.41
CA SER A 98 10.15 -11.50 -8.82
C SER A 98 8.99 -12.29 -9.46
N PRO A 99 8.45 -11.86 -10.61
CA PRO A 99 7.45 -12.65 -11.32
C PRO A 99 7.98 -14.03 -11.77
N ALA A 100 9.29 -14.16 -11.93
CA ALA A 100 9.97 -15.42 -12.26
C ALA A 100 10.39 -16.25 -11.02
N THR A 101 9.84 -15.98 -9.83
CA THR A 101 10.16 -16.74 -8.60
C THR A 101 9.90 -18.24 -8.79
N HIS A 102 10.66 -19.09 -8.08
CA HIS A 102 10.48 -20.54 -8.04
C HIS A 102 9.73 -21.02 -6.78
N ASP A 103 9.49 -20.12 -5.82
CA ASP A 103 8.76 -20.43 -4.60
C ASP A 103 7.26 -20.58 -4.93
N ALA A 104 6.68 -21.71 -4.52
CA ALA A 104 5.29 -22.04 -4.80
C ALA A 104 4.30 -21.09 -4.08
N ASP A 105 4.63 -20.63 -2.88
CA ASP A 105 3.79 -19.71 -2.12
C ASP A 105 3.88 -18.30 -2.73
N GLU A 106 5.07 -17.84 -3.11
CA GLU A 106 5.23 -16.55 -3.81
C GLU A 106 4.49 -16.54 -5.16
N ARG A 107 4.60 -17.63 -5.95
CA ARG A 107 3.81 -17.81 -7.19
C ARG A 107 2.32 -17.76 -6.94
N ARG A 108 1.85 -18.43 -5.88
CA ARG A 108 0.43 -18.42 -5.50
C ARG A 108 -0.06 -17.00 -5.22
N LEU A 109 0.74 -16.19 -4.52
CA LEU A 109 0.40 -14.79 -4.26
C LEU A 109 0.36 -13.97 -5.55
N LEU A 110 1.37 -14.10 -6.42
CA LEU A 110 1.41 -13.39 -7.70
C LEU A 110 0.19 -13.72 -8.57
N ASN A 111 -0.16 -15.00 -8.69
CA ASN A 111 -1.35 -15.43 -9.43
C ASN A 111 -2.63 -14.82 -8.84
N VAL A 112 -2.77 -14.81 -7.51
CA VAL A 112 -3.93 -14.20 -6.84
C VAL A 112 -4.00 -12.69 -7.13
N VAL A 113 -2.88 -11.99 -7.10
CA VAL A 113 -2.84 -10.54 -7.41
C VAL A 113 -3.18 -10.28 -8.87
N GLU A 114 -2.70 -11.11 -9.81
CA GLU A 114 -3.03 -11.01 -11.24
C GLU A 114 -4.52 -11.22 -11.49
N GLU A 115 -5.11 -12.25 -10.88
CA GLU A 115 -6.55 -12.53 -10.96
C GLU A 115 -7.37 -11.34 -10.45
N MET A 116 -6.97 -10.74 -9.33
CA MET A 116 -7.66 -9.57 -8.77
C MET A 116 -7.47 -8.31 -9.60
N ALA A 117 -6.30 -8.10 -10.21
CA ALA A 117 -6.06 -7.01 -11.14
C ALA A 117 -6.99 -7.07 -12.35
N LEU A 118 -7.18 -8.28 -12.90
CA LEU A 118 -8.11 -8.51 -14.00
C LEU A 118 -9.56 -8.32 -13.57
N ALA A 119 -9.96 -8.84 -12.41
CA ALA A 119 -11.31 -8.65 -11.88
C ALA A 119 -11.63 -7.17 -11.63
N ALA A 120 -10.66 -6.40 -11.13
CA ALA A 120 -10.77 -4.96 -10.87
C ALA A 120 -10.57 -4.08 -12.12
N GLY A 121 -10.11 -4.65 -13.23
CA GLY A 121 -9.85 -3.91 -14.48
C GLY A 121 -8.70 -2.91 -14.38
N ILE A 122 -7.68 -3.20 -13.57
CA ILE A 122 -6.48 -2.36 -13.41
C ILE A 122 -5.22 -3.14 -13.76
N ALA A 123 -4.12 -2.42 -14.04
CA ALA A 123 -2.82 -3.07 -14.23
C ALA A 123 -2.35 -3.73 -12.92
N VAL A 124 -1.62 -4.83 -13.07
CA VAL A 124 -1.10 -5.59 -11.93
C VAL A 124 -0.13 -4.71 -11.12
N PRO A 125 -0.40 -4.47 -9.83
CA PRO A 125 0.47 -3.66 -8.97
C PRO A 125 1.74 -4.44 -8.61
N GLN A 126 2.77 -3.72 -8.16
CA GLN A 126 3.98 -4.37 -7.65
C GLN A 126 3.67 -5.10 -6.34
N VAL A 127 4.19 -6.32 -6.18
CA VAL A 127 3.91 -7.17 -5.02
C VAL A 127 5.15 -7.28 -4.15
N TYR A 128 4.99 -6.99 -2.86
CA TYR A 128 6.04 -7.04 -1.86
C TYR A 128 5.72 -8.06 -0.78
N LEU A 129 6.73 -8.82 -0.35
CA LEU A 129 6.64 -9.75 0.76
C LEU A 129 7.40 -9.18 1.97
N LEU A 130 6.73 -9.08 3.12
CA LEU A 130 7.35 -8.71 4.38
C LEU A 130 7.80 -10.00 5.08
N ASP A 131 9.05 -10.39 4.82
CA ASP A 131 9.62 -11.69 5.21
C ASP A 131 9.69 -11.89 6.73
N GLU A 132 9.97 -10.83 7.48
CA GLU A 132 10.17 -10.88 8.94
C GLU A 132 8.86 -10.94 9.73
N GLU A 133 7.72 -10.76 9.06
CA GLU A 133 6.43 -10.56 9.70
C GLU A 133 5.57 -11.82 9.73
N ARG A 134 5.31 -12.33 10.94
CA ARG A 134 4.58 -13.58 11.18
C ARG A 134 3.07 -13.38 11.42
N GLY A 135 2.60 -12.16 11.65
CA GLY A 135 1.18 -11.85 11.73
C GLY A 135 0.50 -12.01 10.36
N ILE A 136 -0.81 -12.26 10.34
CA ILE A 136 -1.61 -12.26 9.10
C ILE A 136 -1.95 -10.81 8.74
N ASN A 137 -1.31 -10.28 7.71
CA ASN A 137 -1.55 -8.90 7.25
C ASN A 137 -1.26 -8.71 5.75
N ALA A 138 -1.96 -7.77 5.15
CA ALA A 138 -1.74 -7.27 3.79
C ALA A 138 -2.05 -5.77 3.74
N PHE A 139 -1.58 -5.06 2.73
CA PHE A 139 -1.91 -3.64 2.54
C PHE A 139 -1.76 -3.21 1.08
N ALA A 140 -2.49 -2.17 0.70
CA ALA A 140 -2.28 -1.42 -0.54
C ALA A 140 -1.76 0.00 -0.28
N ALA A 141 -0.75 0.42 -1.03
CA ALA A 141 -0.17 1.77 -0.96
C ALA A 141 0.02 2.38 -2.36
N GLY A 142 -0.26 3.68 -2.50
CA GLY A 142 -0.06 4.46 -3.73
C GLY A 142 -0.94 5.71 -3.79
N PHE A 143 -0.64 6.67 -4.67
CA PHE A 143 -1.49 7.84 -4.90
C PHE A 143 -2.51 7.64 -6.01
N THR A 144 -2.22 6.70 -6.91
CA THR A 144 -3.02 6.30 -8.05
C THR A 144 -2.92 4.78 -8.23
N PRO A 145 -3.82 4.16 -9.02
CA PRO A 145 -3.68 2.74 -9.37
C PRO A 145 -2.38 2.40 -10.11
N ARG A 146 -1.68 3.37 -10.72
CA ARG A 146 -0.45 3.10 -11.50
C ARG A 146 0.78 2.90 -10.62
N ASP A 147 0.89 3.72 -9.58
CA ASP A 147 1.95 3.63 -8.57
C ASP A 147 1.54 2.76 -7.37
N ALA A 148 0.50 1.94 -7.53
CA ALA A 148 0.03 1.02 -6.50
C ALA A 148 1.05 -0.09 -6.25
N ALA A 149 1.24 -0.40 -4.97
CA ALA A 149 1.99 -1.55 -4.47
C ALA A 149 1.11 -2.29 -3.47
N ILE A 150 1.17 -3.62 -3.50
CA ILE A 150 0.54 -4.52 -2.54
C ILE A 150 1.64 -5.15 -1.71
N GLY A 151 1.55 -5.02 -0.39
CA GLY A 151 2.42 -5.72 0.55
C GLY A 151 1.66 -6.83 1.26
N VAL A 152 2.28 -8.00 1.39
CA VAL A 152 1.74 -9.13 2.16
C VAL A 152 2.80 -9.61 3.14
N THR A 153 2.38 -9.96 4.34
CA THR A 153 3.27 -10.53 5.37
C THR A 153 3.55 -12.00 5.11
N ARG A 154 4.71 -12.50 5.56
CA ARG A 154 5.01 -13.95 5.53
C ARG A 154 3.92 -14.76 6.23
N GLY A 155 3.41 -14.27 7.37
CA GLY A 155 2.30 -14.88 8.09
C GLY A 155 1.02 -14.99 7.26
N GLY A 156 0.62 -13.91 6.57
CA GLY A 156 -0.53 -13.94 5.67
C GLY A 156 -0.34 -14.91 4.51
N LEU A 157 0.87 -14.96 3.96
CA LEU A 157 1.22 -15.86 2.86
C LEU A 157 1.19 -17.34 3.28
N GLU A 158 1.69 -17.69 4.46
CA GLU A 158 1.80 -19.09 4.91
C GLU A 158 0.52 -19.63 5.57
N GLN A 159 -0.24 -18.76 6.26
CA GLN A 159 -1.35 -19.19 7.12
C GLN A 159 -2.73 -19.09 6.46
N LEU A 160 -2.87 -18.28 5.40
CA LEU A 160 -4.11 -18.21 4.63
C LEU A 160 -4.12 -19.31 3.56
N SER A 161 -5.29 -19.94 3.41
CA SER A 161 -5.60 -20.72 2.21
C SER A 161 -5.65 -19.81 0.98
N ARG A 162 -5.64 -20.41 -0.21
CA ARG A 162 -5.69 -19.65 -1.47
C ARG A 162 -6.92 -18.75 -1.55
N ASP A 163 -8.08 -19.26 -1.15
CA ASP A 163 -9.35 -18.52 -1.21
C ASP A 163 -9.43 -17.41 -0.18
N GLU A 164 -8.88 -17.64 1.03
CA GLU A 164 -8.77 -16.61 2.05
C GLU A 164 -7.80 -15.52 1.62
N LEU A 165 -6.63 -15.88 1.07
CA LEU A 165 -5.67 -14.93 0.52
C LEU A 165 -6.31 -14.12 -0.62
N GLN A 166 -7.05 -14.76 -1.51
CA GLN A 166 -7.77 -14.09 -2.58
C GLN A 166 -8.82 -13.10 -2.04
N GLY A 167 -9.54 -13.46 -0.97
CA GLY A 167 -10.47 -12.56 -0.28
C GLY A 167 -9.77 -11.33 0.32
N VAL A 168 -8.63 -11.53 1.00
CA VAL A 168 -7.83 -10.42 1.54
C VAL A 168 -7.31 -9.50 0.44
N ILE A 169 -6.72 -10.08 -0.62
CA ILE A 169 -6.19 -9.30 -1.74
C ILE A 169 -7.32 -8.56 -2.46
N ALA A 170 -8.47 -9.17 -2.67
CA ALA A 170 -9.63 -8.51 -3.27
C ALA A 170 -10.11 -7.29 -2.46
N HIS A 171 -10.08 -7.40 -1.12
CA HIS A 171 -10.36 -6.29 -0.23
C HIS A 171 -9.34 -5.16 -0.41
N GLU A 172 -8.04 -5.47 -0.49
CA GLU A 172 -7.00 -4.47 -0.77
C GLU A 172 -7.15 -3.82 -2.16
N PHE A 173 -7.57 -4.57 -3.18
CA PHE A 173 -7.88 -4.02 -4.51
C PHE A 173 -9.04 -3.03 -4.49
N SER A 174 -10.04 -3.22 -3.63
CA SER A 174 -11.10 -2.22 -3.42
C SER A 174 -10.52 -0.87 -3.01
N HIS A 175 -9.52 -0.86 -2.11
CA HIS A 175 -8.86 0.39 -1.71
C HIS A 175 -8.05 1.03 -2.83
N ILE A 176 -7.50 0.23 -3.76
CA ILE A 176 -6.83 0.75 -4.96
C ILE A 176 -7.83 1.45 -5.87
N VAL A 177 -8.92 0.77 -6.23
CA VAL A 177 -9.92 1.25 -7.19
C VAL A 177 -10.69 2.45 -6.65
N ASN A 178 -11.06 2.43 -5.36
CA ASN A 178 -11.79 3.52 -4.71
C ASN A 178 -10.89 4.72 -4.36
N GLY A 179 -9.57 4.60 -4.55
CA GLY A 179 -8.61 5.69 -4.31
C GLY A 179 -8.31 5.94 -2.83
N ASP A 180 -8.51 4.93 -1.99
CA ASP A 180 -8.39 5.02 -0.54
C ASP A 180 -6.96 5.17 -0.07
N MET A 181 -6.04 4.52 -0.79
CA MET A 181 -4.61 4.60 -0.53
C MET A 181 -4.08 6.04 -0.50
N ARG A 182 -4.60 6.92 -1.38
CA ARG A 182 -4.20 8.34 -1.43
C ARG A 182 -4.52 9.06 -0.13
N LEU A 183 -5.71 8.81 0.41
CA LEU A 183 -6.13 9.40 1.67
C LEU A 183 -5.25 8.88 2.81
N ASN A 184 -5.02 7.56 2.84
CA ASN A 184 -4.21 6.91 3.87
C ASN A 184 -2.75 7.41 3.87
N ILE A 185 -2.12 7.54 2.70
CA ILE A 185 -0.75 8.08 2.59
C ILE A 185 -0.67 9.55 3.03
N ARG A 186 -1.66 10.38 2.68
CA ARG A 186 -1.69 11.79 3.14
C ARG A 186 -1.83 11.89 4.65
N LEU A 187 -2.70 11.06 5.24
CA LEU A 187 -2.86 11.00 6.69
C LEU A 187 -1.58 10.51 7.37
N MET A 188 -0.92 9.50 6.82
CA MET A 188 0.37 9.01 7.33
C MET A 188 1.42 10.14 7.34
N GLY A 189 1.50 10.92 6.26
CA GLY A 189 2.41 12.06 6.18
C GLY A 189 2.11 13.15 7.22
N ILE A 190 0.84 13.54 7.38
CA ILE A 190 0.42 14.57 8.34
C ILE A 190 0.56 14.10 9.79
N LEU A 191 0.16 12.87 10.09
CA LEU A 191 0.21 12.33 11.46
C LEU A 191 1.65 12.05 11.92
N PHE A 192 2.57 11.79 10.99
CA PHE A 192 3.98 11.59 11.32
C PHE A 192 4.59 12.77 12.07
N GLY A 193 4.25 14.02 11.73
CA GLY A 193 4.78 15.18 12.44
C GLY A 193 4.44 15.18 13.94
N ILE A 194 3.23 14.76 14.29
CA ILE A 194 2.79 14.62 15.68
C ILE A 194 3.51 13.43 16.36
N LEU A 195 3.67 12.32 15.65
CA LEU A 195 4.34 11.12 16.17
C LEU A 195 5.85 11.32 16.38
N LEU A 196 6.48 12.20 15.59
CA LEU A 196 7.91 12.50 15.64
C LEU A 196 8.37 12.95 17.04
N LEU A 197 7.52 13.66 17.78
CA LEU A 197 7.80 14.06 19.17
C LEU A 197 8.00 12.85 20.10
N THR A 198 7.20 11.80 19.91
CA THR A 198 7.35 10.54 20.66
C THR A 198 8.66 9.84 20.31
N VAL A 199 9.04 9.86 19.03
CA VAL A 199 10.29 9.26 18.55
C VAL A 199 11.49 10.01 19.15
N ILE A 200 11.46 11.35 19.12
CA ILE A 200 12.48 12.20 19.74
C ILE A 200 12.56 11.90 21.24
N GLY A 201 11.44 11.85 21.95
CA GLY A 201 11.40 11.51 23.38
C GLY A 201 12.04 10.15 23.69
N ARG A 202 11.74 9.11 22.90
CA ARG A 202 12.37 7.78 23.03
C ARG A 202 13.88 7.83 22.81
N VAL A 203 14.34 8.58 21.81
CA VAL A 203 15.78 8.72 21.53
C VAL A 203 16.48 9.44 22.68
N LEU A 204 15.92 10.53 23.21
CA LEU A 204 16.46 11.26 24.35
C LEU A 204 16.55 10.38 25.60
N LEU A 205 15.50 9.60 25.90
CA LEU A 205 15.53 8.62 26.99
C LEU A 205 16.63 7.59 26.78
N ARG A 206 16.76 7.03 25.58
CA ARG A 206 17.82 6.06 25.28
C ARG A 206 19.22 6.67 25.48
N LEU A 207 19.43 7.91 25.04
CA LEU A 207 20.71 8.60 25.25
C LEU A 207 20.99 8.86 26.73
N ALA A 208 19.97 9.22 27.52
CA ALA A 208 20.10 9.41 28.96
C ALA A 208 20.44 8.10 29.71
N PHE A 209 19.85 6.96 29.31
CA PHE A 209 20.06 5.67 29.99
C PHE A 209 21.21 4.80 29.41
N SER A 210 21.70 5.09 28.20
CA SER A 210 22.77 4.31 27.56
C SER A 210 24.19 4.70 28.01
N GLY A 211 24.36 5.79 28.76
CA GLY A 211 25.67 6.28 29.23
C GLY A 211 26.27 5.56 30.45
N GLY A 212 25.56 4.59 31.03
CA GLY A 212 25.78 4.08 32.38
C GLY A 212 27.00 3.20 32.67
N ARG A 213 28.19 3.42 32.07
CA ARG A 213 29.41 2.67 32.51
C ARG A 213 30.68 3.43 32.80
N ARG A 214 30.90 4.70 32.44
CA ARG A 214 32.17 5.38 32.78
C ARG A 214 32.04 6.90 32.89
N SER A 215 31.91 7.43 34.10
CA SER A 215 32.83 8.42 34.70
C SER A 215 32.17 9.19 35.85
N ARG A 216 32.80 9.16 37.02
CA ARG A 216 32.46 9.96 38.22
C ARG A 216 32.83 11.42 37.99
N SER A 217 31.92 12.24 37.47
CA SER A 217 32.09 13.69 37.40
C SER A 217 30.79 14.40 37.76
N SER A 218 30.79 15.10 38.90
CA SER A 218 29.63 15.76 39.52
C SER A 218 28.97 16.87 38.69
N LYS A 219 29.57 17.30 37.57
CA LYS A 219 28.95 18.26 36.62
C LYS A 219 28.18 17.59 35.48
N ARG A 220 28.34 16.27 35.29
CA ARG A 220 27.69 15.52 34.21
C ARG A 220 26.28 15.04 34.60
N ASP A 221 26.02 14.92 35.90
CA ASP A 221 24.75 14.42 36.46
C ASP A 221 23.54 15.33 36.13
N GLY A 222 23.74 16.65 36.07
CA GLY A 222 22.65 17.61 35.79
C GLY A 222 22.17 17.58 34.33
N ILE A 223 23.08 17.36 33.37
CA ILE A 223 22.74 17.28 31.95
C ILE A 223 22.03 15.96 31.65
N GLU A 224 22.47 14.86 32.26
CA GLU A 224 21.82 13.54 32.11
C GLU A 224 20.41 13.53 32.72
N TYR A 225 20.21 14.16 33.88
CA TYR A 225 18.89 14.37 34.47
C TYR A 225 17.98 15.23 33.58
N LEU A 226 18.49 16.33 33.02
CA LEU A 226 17.73 17.20 32.12
C LEU A 226 17.29 16.46 30.83
N PHE A 227 18.19 15.72 30.19
CA PHE A 227 17.84 14.92 29.01
C PHE A 227 16.87 13.78 29.34
N GLY A 228 17.01 13.15 30.50
CA GLY A 228 16.08 12.12 30.97
C GLY A 228 14.68 12.68 31.23
N ALA A 229 14.58 13.81 31.95
CA ALA A 229 13.33 14.48 32.24
C ALA A 229 12.64 15.01 30.97
N ALA A 230 13.41 15.66 30.07
CA ALA A 230 12.91 16.13 28.79
C ALA A 230 12.45 14.97 27.89
N GLY A 231 13.22 13.87 27.86
CA GLY A 231 12.87 12.66 27.13
C GLY A 231 11.58 12.02 27.66
N LEU A 232 11.41 11.95 28.98
CA LEU A 232 10.22 11.40 29.63
C LEU A 232 9.00 12.28 29.37
N ALA A 233 9.15 13.59 29.49
CA ALA A 233 8.11 14.56 29.16
C ALA A 233 7.66 14.43 27.70
N LEU A 234 8.60 14.43 26.74
CA LEU A 234 8.29 14.24 25.32
C LEU A 234 7.65 12.87 25.03
N PHE A 235 8.06 11.82 25.73
CA PHE A 235 7.47 10.49 25.58
C PHE A 235 6.01 10.46 26.07
N ILE A 236 5.73 11.01 27.25
CA ILE A 236 4.38 11.08 27.82
C ILE A 236 3.49 11.97 26.96
N VAL A 237 3.96 13.17 26.59
CA VAL A 237 3.19 14.09 25.75
C VAL A 237 2.99 13.53 24.34
N GLY A 238 3.98 12.80 23.81
CA GLY A 238 3.86 12.09 22.55
C GLY A 238 2.67 11.11 22.52
N TYR A 239 2.30 10.53 23.66
CA TYR A 239 1.13 9.65 23.79
C TYR A 239 -0.20 10.38 23.51
N ILE A 240 -0.30 11.68 23.82
CA ILE A 240 -1.45 12.52 23.43
C ILE A 240 -1.55 12.55 21.90
N GLY A 241 -0.41 12.71 21.24
CA GLY A 241 -0.31 12.64 19.78
C GLY A 241 -0.79 11.30 19.21
N VAL A 242 -0.34 10.19 19.80
CA VAL A 242 -0.78 8.83 19.42
C VAL A 242 -2.30 8.66 19.61
N PHE A 243 -2.86 9.14 20.73
CA PHE A 243 -4.28 9.09 21.01
C PHE A 243 -5.11 9.82 19.93
N PHE A 244 -4.77 11.08 19.65
CA PHE A 244 -5.50 11.87 18.65
C PHE A 244 -5.28 11.34 17.23
N ALA A 245 -4.08 10.86 16.93
CA ALA A 245 -3.84 10.17 15.67
C ALA A 245 -4.84 9.01 15.53
N ASN A 246 -4.95 8.14 16.53
CA ASN A 246 -5.87 6.99 16.49
C ASN A 246 -7.35 7.41 16.37
N LEU A 247 -7.73 8.53 16.96
CA LEU A 247 -9.08 9.09 16.81
C LEU A 247 -9.35 9.56 15.37
N ILE A 248 -8.41 10.30 14.76
CA ILE A 248 -8.46 10.76 13.37
C ILE A 248 -8.56 9.54 12.44
N LYS A 249 -7.72 8.53 12.68
CA LYS A 249 -7.66 7.27 11.95
C LYS A 249 -9.00 6.52 11.99
N SER A 250 -9.60 6.37 13.18
CA SER A 250 -10.88 5.66 13.38
C SER A 250 -12.08 6.37 12.73
N ALA A 251 -12.05 7.70 12.64
CA ALA A 251 -13.16 8.50 12.09
C ALA A 251 -13.36 8.35 10.57
N ILE A 252 -12.37 7.84 9.85
CA ILE A 252 -12.35 7.79 8.37
C ILE A 252 -12.75 6.42 7.82
N SER A 253 -12.46 5.36 8.58
CA SER A 253 -12.33 4.01 8.01
C SER A 253 -13.64 3.21 7.94
N ARG A 254 -14.48 3.23 9.00
CA ARG A 254 -15.51 2.19 9.20
C ARG A 254 -16.44 1.88 8.01
N GLN A 255 -16.96 2.89 7.31
CA GLN A 255 -17.87 2.64 6.18
C GLN A 255 -17.16 2.12 4.93
N ARG A 256 -15.89 2.48 4.75
CA ARG A 256 -15.09 2.09 3.58
C ARG A 256 -14.71 0.62 3.68
N GLU A 257 -14.42 0.15 4.89
CA GLU A 257 -14.16 -1.26 5.17
C GLU A 257 -15.33 -2.17 4.80
N PHE A 258 -16.57 -1.79 5.11
CA PHE A 258 -17.74 -2.58 4.72
C PHE A 258 -17.96 -2.62 3.20
N LEU A 259 -17.70 -1.50 2.51
CA LEU A 259 -17.74 -1.45 1.06
C LEU A 259 -16.62 -2.30 0.44
N SER A 260 -15.43 -2.30 1.05
CA SER A 260 -14.32 -3.16 0.61
C SER A 260 -14.60 -4.64 0.84
N ASP A 261 -15.25 -5.02 1.95
CA ASP A 261 -15.69 -6.40 2.16
C ASP A 261 -16.70 -6.85 1.11
N ALA A 262 -17.69 -6.00 0.80
CA ALA A 262 -18.66 -6.27 -0.25
C ALA A 262 -18.00 -6.36 -1.64
N ALA A 263 -17.05 -5.46 -1.94
CA ALA A 263 -16.28 -5.49 -3.17
C ALA A 263 -15.39 -6.73 -3.27
N ALA A 264 -14.82 -7.20 -2.15
CA ALA A 264 -14.07 -8.45 -2.11
C ALA A 264 -14.95 -9.64 -2.52
N VAL A 265 -16.20 -9.71 -2.04
CA VAL A 265 -17.17 -10.72 -2.49
C VAL A 265 -17.52 -10.54 -3.97
N GLN A 266 -17.70 -9.29 -4.43
CA GLN A 266 -18.02 -9.00 -5.84
C GLN A 266 -16.89 -9.45 -6.78
N TYR A 267 -15.64 -9.15 -6.43
CA TYR A 267 -14.47 -9.52 -7.22
C TYR A 267 -14.22 -11.03 -7.17
N THR A 268 -14.19 -11.63 -5.98
CA THR A 268 -13.88 -13.07 -5.85
C THR A 268 -15.04 -13.98 -6.22
N ARG A 269 -16.28 -13.48 -6.15
CA ARG A 269 -17.52 -14.29 -6.18
C ARG A 269 -17.55 -15.38 -5.11
N ASN A 270 -16.73 -15.25 -4.08
CA ASN A 270 -16.57 -16.23 -3.02
C ASN A 270 -16.65 -15.54 -1.64
N PRO A 271 -17.84 -15.45 -1.03
CA PRO A 271 -17.99 -14.84 0.29
C PRO A 271 -17.22 -15.60 1.39
N SER A 272 -17.02 -16.91 1.21
CA SER A 272 -16.31 -17.73 2.19
C SER A 272 -14.82 -17.38 2.31
N GLY A 273 -14.19 -16.83 1.26
CA GLY A 273 -12.79 -16.44 1.27
C GLY A 273 -12.51 -15.31 2.26
N ILE A 274 -13.16 -14.16 2.09
CA ILE A 274 -12.99 -13.02 3.01
C ILE A 274 -13.51 -13.35 4.42
N HIS A 275 -14.61 -14.10 4.53
CA HIS A 275 -15.13 -14.57 5.81
C HIS A 275 -14.10 -15.44 6.58
N GLY A 276 -13.52 -16.45 5.92
CA GLY A 276 -12.51 -17.33 6.51
C GLY A 276 -11.25 -16.58 6.94
N ALA A 277 -10.80 -15.62 6.13
CA ALA A 277 -9.66 -14.77 6.46
C ALA A 277 -9.90 -13.96 7.75
N LEU A 278 -11.07 -13.33 7.87
CA LEU A 278 -11.45 -12.56 9.07
C LEU A 278 -11.55 -13.47 10.31
N MET A 279 -12.04 -14.69 10.14
CA MET A 279 -12.09 -15.70 11.20
C MET A 279 -10.69 -16.10 11.67
N ARG A 280 -9.74 -16.33 10.76
CA ARG A 280 -8.34 -16.64 11.12
C ARG A 280 -7.68 -15.50 11.87
N ILE A 281 -7.86 -14.27 11.39
CA ILE A 281 -7.31 -13.08 12.06
C ILE A 281 -7.92 -12.90 13.46
N GLY A 282 -9.21 -13.21 13.62
CA GLY A 282 -9.90 -13.12 14.92
C GLY A 282 -9.59 -14.27 15.89
N GLY A 283 -9.19 -15.44 15.39
CA GLY A 283 -8.95 -16.66 16.18
C GLY A 283 -7.50 -16.87 16.62
N LEU A 284 -6.51 -16.24 15.98
CA LEU A 284 -5.10 -16.33 16.36
C LEU A 284 -4.78 -15.34 17.49
N SER A 285 -4.40 -15.87 18.66
CA SER A 285 -3.89 -15.11 19.80
C SER A 285 -2.57 -14.37 19.52
N LEU A 286 -1.89 -14.72 18.41
CA LEU A 286 -0.94 -13.87 17.70
C LEU A 286 -1.71 -13.04 16.67
N GLY A 287 -2.27 -11.90 17.09
CA GLY A 287 -2.97 -10.99 16.19
C GLY A 287 -2.08 -10.54 15.01
N ALA A 288 -2.69 -9.84 14.05
CA ALA A 288 -2.10 -9.27 12.83
C ALA A 288 -1.01 -8.18 13.07
N ARG A 289 -0.11 -8.43 14.02
CA ARG A 289 0.96 -7.52 14.41
C ARG A 289 2.07 -7.55 13.38
N VAL A 290 2.50 -6.35 13.02
CA VAL A 290 3.70 -6.09 12.23
C VAL A 290 4.74 -5.49 13.18
N SER A 291 5.89 -6.15 13.34
CA SER A 291 7.02 -5.78 14.19
C SER A 291 8.06 -4.93 13.44
N ASN A 292 7.63 -3.77 12.91
CA ASN A 292 8.51 -2.78 12.31
C ASN A 292 8.38 -1.42 13.05
N PRO A 293 9.48 -0.68 13.33
CA PRO A 293 9.40 0.66 13.93
C PRO A 293 8.49 1.66 13.18
N HIS A 294 8.32 1.49 11.86
CA HIS A 294 7.41 2.28 11.03
C HIS A 294 6.00 1.69 10.92
N ALA A 295 5.73 0.50 11.49
CA ALA A 295 4.42 -0.15 11.42
C ALA A 295 3.34 0.63 12.18
N ASP A 296 3.69 1.26 13.31
CA ASP A 296 2.76 2.12 14.06
C ASP A 296 2.28 3.32 13.20
N GLU A 297 3.16 3.83 12.34
CA GLU A 297 2.87 4.92 11.40
C GLU A 297 2.01 4.43 10.23
N ALA A 298 2.26 3.20 9.75
CA ALA A 298 1.55 2.57 8.65
C ALA A 298 0.32 1.75 9.07
N SER A 299 -0.08 1.81 10.35
CA SER A 299 -1.17 1.00 10.94
C SER A 299 -2.54 1.09 10.25
N HIS A 300 -2.78 2.09 9.38
CA HIS A 300 -4.03 2.24 8.59
C HIS A 300 -3.98 1.59 7.22
N LEU A 301 -2.79 1.22 6.77
CA LEU A 301 -2.63 0.54 5.49
C LEU A 301 -2.88 -0.95 5.66
N PHE A 302 -2.62 -1.48 6.86
CA PHE A 302 -2.69 -2.89 7.18
C PHE A 302 -4.12 -3.41 7.37
N PHE A 303 -4.46 -4.49 6.66
CA PHE A 303 -5.70 -5.27 6.74
C PHE A 303 -6.05 -5.77 8.15
N GLY A 304 -5.04 -5.97 9.01
CA GLY A 304 -5.20 -6.43 10.39
C GLY A 304 -4.57 -5.52 11.45
N GLN A 305 -5.07 -5.61 12.68
CA GLN A 305 -4.69 -4.75 13.81
C GLN A 305 -3.19 -4.81 14.15
N VAL A 306 -2.52 -3.66 14.08
CA VAL A 306 -1.17 -3.45 14.64
C VAL A 306 -1.28 -2.74 15.99
N GLY A 307 -1.05 -3.44 17.11
CA GLY A 307 -0.99 -2.86 18.47
C GLY A 307 -1.89 -3.51 19.55
N HIS A 308 -1.68 -3.14 20.81
CA HIS A 308 -2.04 -3.82 22.07
C HIS A 308 -3.45 -4.47 22.23
N VAL A 309 -3.46 -5.65 22.86
CA VAL A 309 -4.66 -6.39 23.30
C VAL A 309 -5.13 -5.83 24.65
N GLY A 310 -6.30 -5.21 24.68
CA GLY A 310 -6.93 -4.70 25.91
C GLY A 310 -8.33 -4.11 25.65
N PHE A 311 -9.14 -3.94 26.70
CA PHE A 311 -10.53 -3.44 26.65
C PHE A 311 -10.69 -2.08 25.92
N MET A 312 -9.62 -1.28 25.86
CA MET A 312 -9.57 0.00 25.13
C MET A 312 -9.29 -0.14 23.61
N ALA A 313 -8.89 -1.32 23.11
CA ALA A 313 -8.53 -1.54 21.69
C ALA A 313 -9.73 -1.41 20.74
N SER A 314 -10.95 -1.64 21.22
CA SER A 314 -12.19 -1.49 20.45
C SER A 314 -12.49 -0.04 20.04
N LEU A 315 -11.97 0.95 20.77
CA LEU A 315 -12.23 2.38 20.51
C LEU A 315 -11.20 2.99 19.55
N PHE A 316 -10.05 2.33 19.37
CA PHE A 316 -8.93 2.79 18.54
C PHE A 316 -8.67 1.89 17.32
N ALA A 317 -9.56 0.93 17.06
CA ALA A 317 -9.45 0.06 15.90
C ALA A 317 -9.63 0.87 14.61
N THR A 318 -8.66 0.69 13.70
CA THR A 318 -8.66 1.25 12.34
C THR A 318 -9.64 0.53 11.44
N HIS A 319 -10.09 -0.66 11.81
CA HIS A 319 -11.15 -1.42 11.16
C HIS A 319 -12.34 -1.57 12.12
N PRO A 320 -13.58 -1.69 11.59
CA PRO A 320 -14.72 -2.13 12.39
C PRO A 320 -14.42 -3.44 13.13
N PRO A 321 -15.09 -3.70 14.26
CA PRO A 321 -14.96 -4.96 14.97
C PRO A 321 -15.14 -6.14 14.01
N LEU A 322 -14.24 -7.13 14.07
CA LEU A 322 -14.27 -8.31 13.18
C LEU A 322 -15.63 -9.00 13.22
N LYS A 323 -16.24 -9.11 14.41
CA LYS A 323 -17.60 -9.64 14.57
C LYS A 323 -18.62 -8.95 13.67
N GLU A 324 -18.59 -7.62 13.59
CA GLU A 324 -19.55 -6.84 12.80
C GLU A 324 -19.34 -7.05 11.29
N ARG A 325 -18.08 -7.19 10.86
CA ARG A 325 -17.73 -7.50 9.46
C ARG A 325 -18.20 -8.91 9.09
N ILE A 326 -17.88 -9.88 9.93
CA ILE A 326 -18.26 -11.29 9.73
C ILE A 326 -19.78 -11.43 9.70
N GLN A 327 -20.52 -10.80 10.62
CA GLN A 327 -21.99 -10.85 10.65
C GLN A 327 -22.66 -10.23 9.42
N ARG A 328 -22.03 -9.26 8.76
CA ARG A 328 -22.56 -8.72 7.50
C ARG A 328 -22.32 -9.63 6.30
N LEU A 329 -21.24 -10.41 6.33
CA LEU A 329 -20.90 -11.39 5.30
C LEU A 329 -21.69 -12.69 5.48
N ASP A 330 -21.89 -13.10 6.73
CA ASP A 330 -22.69 -14.26 7.14
C ASP A 330 -23.65 -13.85 8.27
N PRO A 331 -24.91 -13.52 7.94
CA PRO A 331 -25.93 -13.17 8.94
C PRO A 331 -26.24 -14.31 9.94
N ALA A 332 -25.91 -15.56 9.60
CA ALA A 332 -26.09 -16.71 10.49
C ALA A 332 -24.93 -16.89 11.48
N PHE A 333 -23.87 -16.08 11.37
CA PHE A 333 -22.69 -16.17 12.22
C PHE A 333 -22.99 -15.93 13.71
N ASN A 334 -22.69 -16.94 14.54
CA ASN A 334 -22.74 -16.85 15.99
C ASN A 334 -21.33 -16.93 16.62
N PRO A 335 -20.81 -15.84 17.19
CA PRO A 335 -19.45 -15.78 17.75
C PRO A 335 -19.23 -16.69 18.97
N ASP A 336 -20.29 -17.07 19.69
CA ASP A 336 -20.18 -17.88 20.91
C ASP A 336 -19.89 -19.36 20.59
N VAL A 337 -20.27 -19.81 19.38
CA VAL A 337 -20.01 -21.18 18.90
C VAL A 337 -18.54 -21.37 18.51
N VAL A 338 -17.90 -20.32 17.99
CA VAL A 338 -16.52 -20.34 17.50
C VAL A 338 -15.50 -20.42 18.63
N ARG A 339 -15.78 -19.77 19.76
CA ARG A 339 -14.92 -19.83 20.96
C ARG A 339 -14.85 -21.24 21.57
N LEU A 340 -15.88 -22.06 21.38
CA LEU A 340 -15.93 -23.45 21.83
C LEU A 340 -15.19 -24.41 20.87
N ALA A 341 -14.98 -24.02 19.61
CA ALA A 341 -14.28 -24.80 18.59
C ALA A 341 -12.77 -24.48 18.49
N GLY A 342 -12.21 -23.80 19.50
CA GLY A 342 -10.82 -23.32 19.56
C GLY A 342 -9.76 -24.43 19.66
N SER A 343 -9.76 -25.37 18.73
CA SER A 343 -8.68 -26.33 18.46
C SER A 343 -8.98 -27.10 17.17
N VAL A 344 -9.15 -26.43 16.03
CA VAL A 344 -9.07 -27.13 14.74
C VAL A 344 -7.59 -27.13 14.33
N PRO A 345 -6.92 -28.30 14.28
CA PRO A 345 -5.56 -28.36 13.79
C PRO A 345 -5.53 -27.93 12.33
N VAL A 346 -4.44 -27.28 11.93
CA VAL A 346 -4.13 -26.98 10.54
C VAL A 346 -3.97 -28.30 9.79
N ALA A 347 -5.08 -28.84 9.28
CA ALA A 347 -5.03 -29.87 8.27
C ALA A 347 -4.51 -29.20 7.01
N ARG A 348 -3.23 -29.43 6.73
CA ARG A 348 -2.57 -29.12 5.47
C ARG A 348 -3.34 -29.87 4.38
N ALA A 349 -4.38 -29.24 3.83
CA ALA A 349 -5.19 -29.83 2.77
C ALA A 349 -4.25 -30.21 1.63
N ALA A 350 -4.34 -31.49 1.25
CA ALA A 350 -3.37 -32.19 0.43
C ALA A 350 -3.05 -31.42 -0.86
N ARG A 351 -1.75 -31.27 -1.09
CA ARG A 351 -1.17 -30.90 -2.37
C ARG A 351 -1.38 -32.05 -3.35
N THR A 352 -2.56 -32.17 -3.98
CA THR A 352 -2.79 -32.87 -5.26
C THR A 352 -4.29 -32.96 -5.60
N ALA A 353 -4.71 -32.24 -6.64
CA ALA A 353 -5.84 -32.49 -7.57
C ALA A 353 -6.19 -31.11 -8.13
N GLY A 354 -5.88 -30.77 -9.38
CA GLY A 354 -6.46 -31.39 -10.55
C GLY A 354 -7.26 -30.27 -11.24
N VAL A 355 -6.73 -29.77 -12.36
CA VAL A 355 -7.41 -28.85 -13.26
C VAL A 355 -8.69 -29.53 -13.75
N SER A 356 -9.87 -29.16 -13.24
CA SER A 356 -11.13 -29.23 -14.00
C SER A 356 -12.31 -28.61 -13.25
N SER A 357 -13.04 -27.77 -13.99
CA SER A 357 -14.48 -27.52 -13.90
C SER A 357 -15.06 -26.90 -12.62
N PHE A 358 -15.45 -25.63 -12.74
CA PHE A 358 -16.62 -25.11 -12.02
C PHE A 358 -17.61 -24.52 -13.02
N ALA A 359 -18.57 -25.36 -13.43
CA ALA A 359 -19.89 -24.94 -13.87
C ALA A 359 -20.79 -24.91 -12.63
N GLY A 360 -21.33 -23.73 -12.31
CA GLY A 360 -22.21 -23.50 -11.17
C GLY A 360 -22.90 -22.15 -11.31
N ASP A 361 -24.13 -22.22 -11.79
CA ASP A 361 -25.00 -21.14 -12.22
C ASP A 361 -25.56 -20.34 -11.02
N HIS A 362 -25.08 -19.12 -10.81
CA HIS A 362 -25.78 -18.10 -10.02
C HIS A 362 -25.59 -16.71 -10.64
N ALA A 363 -26.74 -16.12 -10.97
CA ALA A 363 -26.91 -14.86 -11.68
C ALA A 363 -26.28 -13.68 -10.92
N GLY A 364 -25.31 -13.02 -11.57
CA GLY A 364 -24.58 -11.87 -11.03
C GLY A 364 -23.38 -11.40 -11.87
N GLY A 365 -23.50 -11.40 -13.20
CA GLY A 365 -22.79 -10.49 -14.11
C GLY A 365 -21.29 -10.65 -14.39
N ALA A 366 -20.97 -11.47 -15.40
CA ALA A 366 -19.90 -11.31 -16.40
C ALA A 366 -18.38 -11.36 -16.06
N ASN A 367 -17.81 -10.65 -15.08
CA ASN A 367 -16.36 -10.34 -15.18
C ASN A 367 -15.33 -11.43 -14.82
N MET A 368 -15.43 -12.20 -13.72
CA MET A 368 -14.37 -13.19 -13.40
C MET A 368 -14.44 -14.47 -14.24
N GLY A 369 -15.64 -15.03 -14.44
CA GLY A 369 -15.80 -16.19 -15.33
C GLY A 369 -15.31 -15.89 -16.75
N ALA A 370 -15.56 -14.69 -17.25
CA ALA A 370 -15.05 -14.22 -18.54
C ALA A 370 -13.55 -13.90 -18.49
N ALA A 371 -13.00 -13.35 -17.41
CA ALA A 371 -11.56 -13.06 -17.29
C ALA A 371 -10.72 -14.34 -17.18
N THR A 372 -11.14 -15.31 -16.36
CA THR A 372 -10.47 -16.63 -16.26
C THR A 372 -10.62 -17.41 -17.56
N GLN A 373 -11.77 -17.35 -18.24
CA GLN A 373 -11.92 -17.89 -19.60
C GLN A 373 -11.09 -17.13 -20.65
N ALA A 374 -10.94 -15.81 -20.52
CA ALA A 374 -10.14 -14.99 -21.43
C ALA A 374 -8.64 -15.32 -21.33
N ILE A 375 -8.10 -15.48 -20.11
CA ILE A 375 -6.70 -15.93 -19.94
C ILE A 375 -6.53 -17.39 -20.37
N GLY A 376 -7.54 -18.24 -20.18
CA GLY A 376 -7.47 -19.66 -20.53
C GLY A 376 -7.13 -19.94 -22.01
N GLY A 377 -7.32 -18.94 -22.89
CA GLY A 377 -6.91 -19.01 -24.29
C GLY A 377 -5.43 -18.65 -24.57
N ILE A 378 -4.69 -18.12 -23.58
CA ILE A 378 -3.28 -17.77 -23.72
C ILE A 378 -2.43 -19.02 -23.42
N PRO A 379 -1.57 -19.47 -24.36
CA PRO A 379 -0.66 -20.57 -24.10
C PRO A 379 0.23 -20.33 -22.87
N ALA A 380 0.36 -21.32 -21.99
CA ALA A 380 1.15 -21.21 -20.75
C ALA A 380 2.59 -20.70 -21.00
N ALA A 381 3.22 -21.12 -22.10
CA ALA A 381 4.55 -20.67 -22.46
C ALA A 381 4.64 -19.15 -22.77
N LEU A 382 3.56 -18.53 -23.24
CA LEU A 382 3.51 -17.07 -23.42
C LEU A 382 3.27 -16.33 -22.10
N LEU A 383 2.58 -16.96 -21.14
CA LEU A 383 2.45 -16.43 -19.78
C LEU A 383 3.81 -16.46 -19.07
N ASP A 384 4.52 -17.58 -19.14
CA ASP A 384 5.88 -17.70 -18.61
C ASP A 384 6.83 -16.66 -19.25
N LEU A 385 6.71 -16.45 -20.56
CA LEU A 385 7.47 -15.42 -21.27
C LEU A 385 7.12 -14.01 -20.79
N ALA A 386 5.84 -13.71 -20.53
CA ALA A 386 5.42 -12.40 -20.04
C ALA A 386 5.86 -12.10 -18.60
N HIS A 387 6.19 -13.12 -17.81
CA HIS A 387 6.69 -12.97 -16.44
C HIS A 387 8.22 -12.88 -16.35
N ASP A 388 8.94 -13.13 -17.44
CA ASP A 388 10.39 -12.87 -17.50
C ASP A 388 10.68 -11.43 -17.96
N ALA A 389 11.73 -10.79 -17.44
CA ALA A 389 12.02 -9.38 -17.76
C ALA A 389 12.39 -9.16 -19.25
N ALA A 390 13.14 -10.09 -19.86
CA ALA A 390 13.47 -10.02 -21.29
C ALA A 390 12.34 -10.58 -22.16
N GLY A 391 11.69 -11.65 -21.68
CA GLY A 391 10.50 -12.20 -22.31
C GLY A 391 9.35 -11.19 -22.42
N ALA A 392 9.09 -10.41 -21.37
CA ALA A 392 8.07 -9.36 -21.36
C ALA A 392 8.35 -8.28 -22.40
N ARG A 393 9.62 -7.84 -22.55
CA ARG A 393 10.02 -6.89 -23.61
C ARG A 393 9.78 -7.50 -24.99
N SER A 394 10.17 -8.76 -25.18
CA SER A 394 9.96 -9.53 -26.42
C SER A 394 8.48 -9.66 -26.77
N VAL A 395 7.61 -9.92 -25.79
CA VAL A 395 6.15 -9.96 -25.96
C VAL A 395 5.64 -8.63 -26.50
N ILE A 396 6.03 -7.49 -25.89
CA ILE A 396 5.58 -6.17 -26.37
C ILE A 396 6.10 -5.87 -27.77
N TYR A 397 7.37 -6.13 -28.06
CA TYR A 397 7.92 -5.93 -29.41
C TYR A 397 7.21 -6.80 -30.45
N GLY A 398 6.88 -8.05 -30.10
CA GLY A 398 6.14 -8.95 -30.98
C GLY A 398 4.68 -8.55 -31.21
N LEU A 399 4.04 -7.94 -30.21
CA LEU A 399 2.68 -7.40 -30.33
C LEU A 399 2.62 -6.12 -31.17
N LEU A 400 3.70 -5.35 -31.23
CA LEU A 400 3.86 -4.12 -32.03
C LEU A 400 4.53 -4.35 -33.39
N ARG A 401 4.81 -5.60 -33.75
CA ARG A 401 5.40 -5.94 -35.04
C ARG A 401 4.37 -5.76 -36.15
N SER A 402 4.72 -5.02 -37.19
CA SER A 402 3.83 -4.78 -38.33
C SER A 402 3.49 -6.09 -39.04
N ALA A 403 2.23 -6.22 -39.48
CA ALA A 403 1.79 -7.35 -40.29
C ALA A 403 2.38 -7.30 -41.72
N GLU A 404 2.84 -6.13 -42.16
CA GLU A 404 3.33 -5.92 -43.52
C GLU A 404 4.80 -6.32 -43.66
N ALA A 405 5.08 -7.17 -44.65
CA ALA A 405 6.41 -7.71 -44.91
C ALA A 405 7.54 -6.66 -45.15
N PRO A 406 7.30 -5.47 -45.74
CA PRO A 406 8.37 -4.49 -46.01
C PRO A 406 9.00 -3.89 -44.76
N PHE A 407 8.23 -3.71 -43.68
CA PHE A 407 8.69 -3.01 -42.47
C PHE A 407 9.30 -3.94 -41.42
N GLN A 408 8.99 -5.24 -41.46
CA GLN A 408 9.48 -6.23 -40.50
C GLN A 408 11.01 -6.32 -40.41
N PRO A 409 11.80 -6.30 -41.51
CA PRO A 409 13.26 -6.38 -41.42
C PRO A 409 13.87 -5.18 -40.69
N GLN A 410 13.37 -3.97 -40.95
CA GLN A 410 13.84 -2.75 -40.30
C GLN A 410 13.48 -2.72 -38.82
N GLN A 411 12.25 -3.13 -38.46
CA GLN A 411 11.82 -3.27 -37.08
C GLN A 411 12.68 -4.30 -36.32
N MET A 412 12.95 -5.45 -36.93
CA MET A 412 13.72 -6.52 -36.28
C MET A 412 15.19 -6.13 -36.11
N GLN A 413 15.78 -5.42 -37.08
CA GLN A 413 17.14 -4.89 -36.97
C GLN A 413 17.25 -3.87 -35.83
N ALA A 414 16.29 -2.94 -35.72
CA ALA A 414 16.28 -1.97 -34.63
C ALA A 414 16.21 -2.62 -33.25
N VAL A 415 15.40 -3.68 -33.10
CA VAL A 415 15.32 -4.46 -31.86
C VAL A 415 16.62 -5.23 -31.61
N ALA A 416 17.22 -5.84 -32.64
CA ALA A 416 18.49 -6.57 -32.51
C ALA A 416 19.66 -5.65 -32.07
N ASP A 417 19.71 -4.42 -32.60
CA ASP A 417 20.76 -3.46 -32.26
C ASP A 417 20.55 -2.85 -30.86
N GLY A 418 19.29 -2.65 -30.44
CA GLY A 418 18.97 -2.00 -29.18
C GLY A 418 18.82 -2.95 -27.98
N ASP A 419 18.26 -4.13 -28.18
CA ASP A 419 17.92 -5.10 -27.13
C ASP A 419 18.15 -6.55 -27.62
N PRO A 420 19.43 -6.97 -27.75
CA PRO A 420 19.79 -8.25 -28.37
C PRO A 420 19.18 -9.47 -27.65
N GLU A 421 19.04 -9.39 -26.32
CA GLU A 421 18.45 -10.43 -25.49
C GLU A 421 16.98 -10.68 -25.85
N SER A 422 16.19 -9.60 -25.94
CA SER A 422 14.77 -9.70 -26.30
C SER A 422 14.57 -10.01 -27.78
N ALA A 423 15.51 -9.60 -28.64
CA ALA A 423 15.53 -9.94 -30.06
C ALA A 423 15.67 -11.46 -30.29
N ALA A 424 16.56 -12.12 -29.53
CA ALA A 424 16.72 -13.57 -29.58
C ALA A 424 15.42 -14.30 -29.21
N LEU A 425 14.76 -13.86 -28.13
CA LEU A 425 13.44 -14.39 -27.74
C LEU A 425 12.36 -14.09 -28.78
N LEU A 426 12.41 -12.92 -29.42
CA LEU A 426 11.44 -12.53 -30.43
C LEU A 426 11.57 -13.38 -31.70
N ASN A 427 12.78 -13.77 -32.07
CA ASN A 427 13.00 -14.71 -33.18
C ASN A 427 12.40 -16.10 -32.90
N VAL A 428 12.42 -16.55 -31.64
CA VAL A 428 11.85 -17.84 -31.22
C VAL A 428 10.32 -17.77 -31.09
N TRP A 429 9.80 -16.72 -30.44
CA TRP A 429 8.39 -16.63 -30.03
C TRP A 429 7.52 -15.75 -30.92
N GLY A 430 8.12 -14.93 -31.79
CA GLY A 430 7.43 -13.87 -32.53
C GLY A 430 6.29 -14.36 -33.42
N HIS A 431 6.43 -15.54 -34.04
CA HIS A 431 5.33 -16.12 -34.81
C HIS A 431 4.14 -16.52 -33.93
N ARG A 432 4.40 -17.09 -32.75
CA ARG A 432 3.34 -17.47 -31.78
C ARG A 432 2.64 -16.23 -31.22
N ILE A 433 3.40 -15.18 -30.90
CA ILE A 433 2.85 -13.90 -30.42
C ILE A 433 1.98 -13.26 -31.52
N ALA A 434 2.45 -13.22 -32.76
CA ALA A 434 1.68 -12.65 -33.88
C ALA A 434 0.40 -13.42 -34.19
N SER A 435 0.43 -14.75 -34.03
CA SER A 435 -0.74 -15.63 -34.23
C SER A 435 -1.82 -15.51 -33.14
N LEU A 436 -1.52 -14.81 -32.04
CA LEU A 436 -2.46 -14.67 -30.93
C LEU A 436 -3.70 -13.86 -31.35
N PRO A 437 -4.93 -14.34 -31.05
CA PRO A 437 -6.17 -13.62 -31.34
C PRO A 437 -6.13 -12.19 -30.77
N ARG A 438 -6.65 -11.21 -31.53
CA ARG A 438 -6.62 -9.78 -31.13
C ARG A 438 -7.19 -9.54 -29.72
N ALA A 439 -8.22 -10.28 -29.32
CA ALA A 439 -8.84 -10.18 -28.01
C ALA A 439 -7.90 -10.53 -26.83
N LEU A 440 -6.87 -11.35 -27.05
CA LEU A 440 -5.95 -11.83 -26.00
C LEU A 440 -4.65 -11.03 -25.91
N ARG A 441 -4.40 -10.15 -26.87
CA ARG A 441 -3.18 -9.35 -26.96
C ARG A 441 -3.08 -8.28 -25.85
N ILE A 442 -4.17 -7.58 -25.53
CA ILE A 442 -4.20 -6.59 -24.42
C ILE A 442 -4.05 -7.28 -23.06
N PRO A 443 -4.78 -8.39 -22.77
CA PRO A 443 -4.53 -9.17 -21.55
C PRO A 443 -3.07 -9.59 -21.40
N LEU A 444 -2.47 -10.18 -22.44
CA LEU A 444 -1.06 -10.60 -22.41
C LEU A 444 -0.12 -9.42 -22.17
N ALA A 445 -0.33 -8.29 -22.84
CA ALA A 445 0.45 -7.07 -22.64
C ALA A 445 0.31 -6.53 -21.19
N THR A 446 -0.89 -6.61 -20.61
CA THR A 446 -1.15 -6.18 -19.23
C THR A 446 -0.42 -7.06 -18.21
N LEU A 447 -0.38 -8.37 -18.45
CA LEU A 447 0.35 -9.34 -17.62
C LEU A 447 1.88 -9.16 -17.71
N ALA A 448 2.39 -8.59 -18.80
CA ALA A 448 3.81 -8.27 -18.94
C ALA A 448 4.25 -7.06 -18.10
N VAL A 449 3.33 -6.20 -17.64
CA VAL A 449 3.65 -4.94 -16.95
C VAL A 449 4.51 -5.12 -15.69
N PRO A 450 4.22 -6.05 -14.76
CA PRO A 450 5.05 -6.27 -13.58
C PRO A 450 6.51 -6.58 -13.91
N ALA A 451 6.75 -7.50 -14.86
CA ALA A 451 8.10 -7.86 -15.30
C ALA A 451 8.81 -6.69 -16.00
N LEU A 452 8.09 -5.88 -16.77
CA LEU A 452 8.64 -4.65 -17.35
C LEU A 452 9.04 -3.61 -16.29
N ARG A 453 8.34 -3.56 -15.15
CA ARG A 453 8.67 -2.63 -14.05
C ARG A 453 9.94 -3.02 -13.29
N THR A 454 10.45 -4.23 -13.46
CA THR A 454 11.72 -4.67 -12.82
C THR A 454 12.96 -4.35 -13.67
N MET A 455 12.82 -3.74 -14.85
CA MET A 455 13.95 -3.33 -15.69
C MET A 455 14.89 -2.37 -14.97
N GLN A 456 16.15 -2.29 -15.41
CA GLN A 456 17.05 -1.21 -15.01
C GLN A 456 16.66 0.11 -15.71
N PRO A 457 16.91 1.30 -15.11
CA PRO A 457 16.54 2.58 -15.72
C PRO A 457 17.09 2.80 -17.14
N ALA A 458 18.31 2.33 -17.41
CA ALA A 458 18.92 2.39 -18.75
C ALA A 458 18.18 1.48 -19.76
N GLN A 459 17.77 0.28 -19.33
CA GLN A 459 16.99 -0.64 -20.15
C GLN A 459 15.60 -0.05 -20.47
N TYR A 460 14.96 0.61 -19.52
CA TYR A 460 13.68 1.29 -19.75
C TYR A 460 13.78 2.39 -20.83
N GLN A 461 14.85 3.19 -20.84
CA GLN A 461 15.04 4.21 -21.88
C GLN A 461 15.19 3.61 -23.28
N THR A 462 15.90 2.49 -23.38
CA THR A 462 16.02 1.74 -24.64
C THR A 462 14.70 1.11 -25.05
N PHE A 463 13.99 0.45 -24.13
CA PHE A 463 12.66 -0.12 -24.35
C PHE A 463 11.68 0.94 -24.86
N ARG A 464 11.62 2.11 -24.21
CA ARG A 464 10.75 3.23 -24.63
C ARG A 464 11.07 3.72 -26.05
N ARG A 465 12.35 3.83 -26.39
CA ARG A 465 12.80 4.23 -27.74
C ARG A 465 12.37 3.20 -28.79
N LEU A 466 12.55 1.91 -28.49
CA LEU A 466 12.19 0.81 -29.38
C LEU A 466 10.68 0.69 -29.57
N VAL A 467 9.88 0.76 -28.50
CA VAL A 467 8.41 0.76 -28.59
C VAL A 467 7.91 1.89 -29.50
N LYS A 468 8.48 3.10 -29.35
CA LYS A 468 8.14 4.23 -30.22
C LYS A 468 8.56 3.97 -31.67
N ALA A 469 9.80 3.51 -31.90
CA ALA A 469 10.30 3.20 -33.23
C ALA A 469 9.50 2.11 -33.94
N LEU A 470 9.05 1.08 -33.23
CA LEU A 470 8.21 0.02 -33.76
C LEU A 470 6.83 0.54 -34.17
N THR A 471 6.22 1.40 -33.35
CA THR A 471 4.88 1.97 -33.59
C THR A 471 4.87 3.00 -34.72
N GLU A 472 6.01 3.67 -34.99
CA GLU A 472 6.12 4.72 -36.03
C GLU A 472 6.73 4.21 -37.35
N ALA A 473 7.06 2.92 -37.44
CA ALA A 473 7.87 2.36 -38.53
C ALA A 473 7.20 2.41 -39.92
N ASP A 474 5.89 2.26 -39.97
CA ASP A 474 5.09 2.24 -41.22
C ASP A 474 4.42 3.58 -41.54
N GLN A 475 4.69 4.62 -40.74
CA GLN A 475 4.05 5.95 -40.81
C GLN A 475 2.51 5.93 -40.71
N GLN A 476 1.91 4.79 -40.31
CA GLN A 476 0.48 4.63 -40.11
C GLN A 476 0.23 3.99 -38.75
N ILE A 477 -0.10 4.82 -37.75
CA ILE A 477 -0.35 4.31 -36.41
C ILE A 477 -1.72 3.59 -36.39
N ASP A 478 -1.73 2.25 -36.34
CA ASP A 478 -2.95 1.49 -36.07
C ASP A 478 -3.46 1.82 -34.66
N LEU A 479 -4.79 1.90 -34.49
CA LEU A 479 -5.42 2.20 -33.20
C LEU A 479 -5.00 1.17 -32.13
N PHE A 480 -4.78 -0.07 -32.56
CA PHE A 480 -4.35 -1.14 -31.67
C PHE A 480 -2.90 -0.96 -31.18
N GLU A 481 -1.99 -0.59 -32.07
CA GLU A 481 -0.58 -0.33 -31.75
C GLU A 481 -0.44 0.92 -30.89
N PHE A 482 -1.21 1.97 -31.20
CA PHE A 482 -1.35 3.15 -30.36
C PHE A 482 -1.83 2.77 -28.96
N ALA A 483 -2.89 1.96 -28.86
CA ALA A 483 -3.45 1.56 -27.57
C ALA A 483 -2.46 0.75 -26.73
N ILE A 484 -1.79 -0.26 -27.31
CA ILE A 484 -0.78 -1.06 -26.59
C ILE A 484 0.41 -0.20 -26.18
N SER A 485 1.00 0.56 -27.11
CA SER A 485 2.18 1.39 -26.82
C SER A 485 1.88 2.41 -25.72
N HIS A 486 0.78 3.16 -25.82
CA HIS A 486 0.38 4.12 -24.79
C HIS A 486 0.03 3.45 -23.48
N MET A 487 -0.68 2.32 -23.49
CA MET A 487 -1.01 1.59 -22.27
C MET A 487 0.26 1.13 -21.56
N ILE A 488 1.17 0.47 -22.26
CA ILE A 488 2.38 -0.11 -21.68
C ILE A 488 3.31 0.99 -21.18
N LEU A 489 3.64 1.99 -22.01
CA LEU A 489 4.51 3.08 -21.58
C LEU A 489 3.93 3.79 -20.37
N ARG A 490 2.63 4.06 -20.34
CA ARG A 490 1.97 4.75 -19.22
C ARG A 490 2.00 3.96 -17.91
N HIS A 491 1.91 2.63 -17.96
CA HIS A 491 1.96 1.80 -16.75
C HIS A 491 3.40 1.54 -16.29
N VAL A 492 4.33 1.32 -17.22
CA VAL A 492 5.73 1.03 -16.91
C VAL A 492 6.48 2.30 -16.47
N GLU A 493 6.19 3.46 -17.05
CA GLU A 493 6.82 4.75 -16.70
C GLU A 493 6.68 5.09 -15.22
N SER A 494 5.59 4.63 -14.58
CA SER A 494 5.34 4.82 -13.14
C SER A 494 6.42 4.25 -12.22
N ALA A 495 7.19 3.26 -12.69
CA ALA A 495 8.29 2.67 -11.93
C ALA A 495 9.61 3.45 -12.07
N PHE A 496 9.78 4.23 -13.15
CA PHE A 496 11.05 4.83 -13.54
C PHE A 496 11.06 6.36 -13.45
N ALA A 497 9.89 7.00 -13.55
CA ALA A 497 9.76 8.43 -13.54
C ALA A 497 8.61 8.88 -12.63
N ARG A 498 8.76 10.08 -12.06
CA ARG A 498 7.68 10.72 -11.32
C ARG A 498 6.58 11.08 -12.31
N ILE A 499 5.38 10.53 -12.13
CA ILE A 499 4.25 10.88 -12.98
C ILE A 499 3.77 12.27 -12.57
N ASP A 500 4.21 13.28 -13.32
CA ASP A 500 3.62 14.60 -13.23
C ASP A 500 2.17 14.52 -13.74
N LYS A 501 1.23 15.06 -12.96
CA LYS A 501 -0.15 15.17 -13.42
C LYS A 501 -0.13 16.11 -14.63
N ALA A 502 -0.71 15.66 -15.74
CA ALA A 502 -1.05 16.59 -16.81
C ALA A 502 -1.84 17.75 -16.18
N PRO A 503 -1.38 19.00 -16.31
CA PRO A 503 -2.06 20.13 -15.70
C PRO A 503 -3.51 20.13 -16.21
N VAL A 504 -4.45 20.28 -15.28
CA VAL A 504 -5.87 20.40 -15.64
C VAL A 504 -6.01 21.69 -16.43
N ARG A 505 -6.12 21.56 -17.75
CA ARG A 505 -6.10 22.70 -18.67
C ARG A 505 -7.38 23.54 -18.57
N TYR A 506 -8.47 22.91 -18.14
CA TYR A 506 -9.79 23.50 -18.05
C TYR A 506 -10.46 23.06 -16.75
N HIS A 507 -10.87 24.03 -15.94
CA HIS A 507 -11.54 23.77 -14.67
C HIS A 507 -13.06 23.95 -14.77
N ARG A 508 -13.54 24.56 -15.86
CA ARG A 508 -14.96 24.75 -16.18
C ARG A 508 -15.22 24.30 -17.61
N LEU A 509 -16.45 23.85 -17.87
CA LEU A 509 -16.89 23.40 -19.19
C LEU A 509 -16.85 24.56 -20.22
N GLU A 510 -17.10 25.79 -19.76
CA GLU A 510 -17.05 27.02 -20.55
C GLU A 510 -15.65 27.28 -21.12
N ASP A 511 -14.59 26.84 -20.44
CA ASP A 511 -13.20 27.07 -20.85
C ASP A 511 -12.80 26.16 -22.03
N VAL A 512 -13.61 25.15 -22.37
CA VAL A 512 -13.30 24.12 -23.38
C VAL A 512 -13.74 24.54 -24.79
N GLN A 513 -14.59 25.58 -24.93
CA GLN A 513 -15.20 25.99 -26.21
C GLN A 513 -14.54 27.23 -26.87
N GLY A 514 -13.31 27.58 -26.48
CA GLY A 514 -12.56 28.71 -27.05
C GLY A 514 -11.56 28.30 -28.12
#